data_AF-A0A7K8LKW9-F1
#
_entry.id   AF-A0A7K8LKW9-F1
#
_cell.length_a   1.000
_cell.length_b   1.000
_cell.length_c   1.000
_cell.angle_alpha   90.00
_cell.angle_beta   90.00
_cell.angle_gamma   90.00
#
_symmetry.space_group_name_H-M   'P 1'
#
loop_
_entity.id
_entity.type
_entity.pdbx_description
1 polymer ?
#
loop_
_entity_poly.entity_id
_entity_poly.type
_entity_poly.pdbx_seq_one_letter_code
_entity_poly.pdbx_strand_id
1 'polypeptide(L)'
;DEELLQRIQATIVQVQGDYEKLSSVTGNLLDDRHQRQKDIEALFQSLERLQKEKADKEDLELGINVKADKAALAGKVSRTQFDTSVERLNEMVQETLSRLVGQEQGWSQVQQQLSEEMESKLDRLELGPFRQQLEEHWKSILEQLKEKMMMMEGDDAAGIKKQLLAHFHCVSCDRPVSMLVPGP
;
A
#
# COMPACT_ATOMS: atom_id res chain seq x y z
N ASP A 1 -57.22 71.21 -86.68
CA ASP A 1 -57.62 70.13 -85.74
C ASP A 1 -56.65 68.96 -85.67
N GLU A 2 -56.13 68.45 -86.78
CA GLU A 2 -55.29 67.24 -86.79
C GLU A 2 -53.89 67.40 -86.15
N GLU A 3 -53.18 68.52 -86.39
CA GLU A 3 -51.90 68.81 -85.73
C GLU A 3 -52.00 68.93 -84.20
N LEU A 4 -53.13 69.45 -83.72
CA LEU A 4 -53.36 69.67 -82.29
C LEU A 4 -53.63 68.34 -81.58
N LEU A 5 -54.35 67.42 -82.23
CA LEU A 5 -54.51 66.04 -81.80
C LEU A 5 -53.18 65.28 -81.77
N GLN A 6 -52.33 65.42 -82.79
CA GLN A 6 -51.01 64.78 -82.82
C GLN A 6 -50.10 65.26 -81.68
N ARG A 7 -50.11 66.56 -81.36
CA ARG A 7 -49.36 67.11 -80.21
C ARG A 7 -49.87 66.58 -78.87
N ILE A 8 -51.18 66.51 -78.69
CA ILE A 8 -51.79 65.94 -77.48
C ILE A 8 -51.39 64.46 -77.36
N GLN A 9 -51.47 63.70 -78.44
CA GLN A 9 -51.08 62.28 -78.46
C GLN A 9 -49.60 62.09 -78.11
N ALA A 10 -48.70 62.90 -78.66
CA ALA A 10 -47.28 62.87 -78.32
C ALA A 10 -47.02 63.17 -76.84
N THR A 11 -47.76 64.12 -76.26
CA THR A 11 -47.63 64.48 -74.84
C THR A 11 -48.16 63.37 -73.94
N ILE A 12 -49.27 62.71 -74.31
CA ILE A 12 -49.80 61.55 -73.59
C ILE A 12 -48.77 60.41 -73.58
N VAL A 13 -48.17 60.09 -74.73
CA VAL A 13 -47.13 59.05 -74.82
C VAL A 13 -45.91 59.41 -73.96
N GLN A 14 -45.50 60.68 -73.95
CA GLN A 14 -44.40 61.14 -73.11
C GLN A 14 -44.73 60.98 -71.62
N VAL A 15 -45.91 61.42 -71.18
CA VAL A 15 -46.36 61.29 -69.78
C VAL A 15 -46.47 59.83 -69.37
N GLN A 16 -46.94 58.94 -70.25
CA GLN A 16 -46.97 57.50 -70.00
C GLN A 16 -45.55 56.93 -69.81
N GLY A 17 -44.61 57.30 -70.68
CA GLY A 17 -43.21 56.87 -70.54
C GLY A 17 -42.55 57.41 -69.27
N ASP A 18 -42.85 58.65 -68.87
CA ASP A 18 -42.33 59.21 -67.63
C ASP A 18 -42.99 58.58 -66.39
N TYR A 19 -44.27 58.20 -66.47
CA TYR A 19 -44.95 57.41 -65.45
C TYR A 19 -44.32 56.03 -65.27
N GLU A 20 -44.01 55.33 -66.35
CA GLU A 20 -43.32 54.02 -66.31
C GLU A 20 -41.94 54.13 -65.68
N LYS A 21 -41.14 55.14 -66.06
CA LYS A 21 -39.84 55.41 -65.43
C LYS A 21 -39.99 55.70 -63.95
N LEU A 22 -40.94 56.56 -63.57
CA LEU A 22 -41.21 56.90 -62.17
C LEU A 22 -41.63 55.67 -61.36
N SER A 23 -42.47 54.81 -61.94
CA SER A 23 -42.91 53.55 -61.35
C SER A 23 -41.72 52.61 -61.11
N SER A 24 -40.83 52.45 -62.11
CA SER A 24 -39.61 51.65 -61.99
C SER A 24 -38.66 52.19 -60.92
N VAL A 25 -38.39 53.50 -60.90
CA VAL A 25 -37.53 54.13 -59.89
C VAL A 25 -38.11 53.97 -58.49
N THR A 26 -39.42 54.14 -58.34
CA THR A 26 -40.10 53.96 -57.04
C THR A 26 -39.99 52.52 -56.56
N GLY A 27 -40.13 51.54 -57.45
CA GLY A 27 -39.92 50.12 -57.14
C GLY A 27 -38.52 49.84 -56.62
N ASN A 28 -37.49 50.30 -57.35
CA ASN A 28 -36.10 50.13 -56.94
C ASN A 28 -35.79 50.78 -55.57
N LEU A 29 -36.36 51.96 -55.30
CA LEU A 29 -36.21 52.63 -54.00
C LEU A 29 -36.88 51.88 -52.85
N LEU A 30 -38.03 51.26 -53.10
CA LEU A 30 -38.71 50.39 -52.12
C LEU A 30 -37.86 49.15 -51.82
N ASP A 31 -37.31 48.51 -52.85
CA ASP A 31 -36.45 47.34 -52.68
C ASP A 31 -35.15 47.68 -51.92
N ASP A 32 -34.48 48.79 -52.27
CA ASP A 32 -33.29 49.26 -51.55
C ASP A 32 -33.61 49.58 -50.09
N ARG A 33 -34.75 50.23 -49.83
CA ARG A 33 -35.22 50.49 -48.46
C ARG A 33 -35.45 49.19 -47.69
N HIS A 34 -36.08 48.19 -48.30
CA HIS A 34 -36.30 46.90 -47.66
C HIS A 34 -34.99 46.17 -47.37
N GLN A 35 -34.02 46.23 -48.28
CA GLN A 35 -32.71 45.62 -48.07
C GLN A 35 -31.94 46.34 -46.95
N ARG A 36 -31.90 47.68 -46.96
CA ARG A 36 -31.30 48.50 -45.90
C ARG A 36 -31.89 48.18 -44.53
N GLN A 37 -33.21 47.99 -44.45
CA GLN A 37 -33.88 47.65 -43.20
C GLN A 37 -33.41 46.30 -42.64
N LYS A 38 -33.25 45.28 -43.51
CA LYS A 38 -32.70 43.98 -43.12
C LYS A 38 -31.25 44.09 -42.63
N ASP A 39 -30.43 44.89 -43.31
CA ASP A 39 -29.03 45.09 -42.92
C ASP A 39 -28.94 45.76 -41.54
N ILE A 40 -29.80 46.75 -41.27
CA ILE A 40 -29.91 47.41 -39.98
C ILE A 40 -30.28 46.41 -38.88
N GLU A 41 -31.28 45.56 -39.12
CA GLU A 41 -31.69 44.52 -38.17
C GLU A 41 -30.56 43.51 -37.88
N ALA A 42 -29.82 43.10 -38.91
CA ALA A 42 -28.67 42.21 -38.76
C ALA A 42 -27.52 42.85 -37.95
N LEU A 43 -27.29 44.16 -38.11
CA LEU A 43 -26.31 44.92 -37.33
C LEU A 43 -26.73 45.00 -35.85
N PHE A 44 -28.00 45.27 -35.56
CA PHE A 44 -28.50 45.29 -34.19
C PHE A 44 -28.34 43.94 -33.49
N GLN A 45 -28.71 42.85 -34.15
CA GLN A 45 -28.51 41.49 -33.61
C GLN A 45 -27.04 41.18 -33.34
N SER A 46 -26.14 41.64 -34.21
CA SER A 46 -24.70 41.43 -34.03
C SER A 46 -24.12 42.26 -32.89
N LEU A 47 -24.61 43.49 -32.70
CA LEU A 47 -24.27 44.33 -31.55
C LEU A 47 -24.72 43.72 -30.22
N GLU A 48 -25.95 43.20 -30.16
CA GLU A 48 -26.46 42.54 -28.96
C GLU A 48 -25.64 41.30 -28.60
N ARG A 49 -25.29 40.48 -29.60
CA ARG A 49 -24.41 39.33 -29.42
C ARG A 49 -23.05 39.74 -28.88
N LEU A 50 -22.43 40.75 -29.48
CA LEU A 50 -21.15 41.30 -29.01
C LEU A 50 -21.25 41.82 -27.58
N GLN A 51 -22.32 42.52 -27.22
CA GLN A 51 -22.49 43.02 -25.86
C GLN A 51 -22.62 41.89 -24.83
N LYS A 52 -23.22 40.77 -25.21
CA LYS A 52 -23.39 39.59 -24.32
C LYS A 52 -22.12 38.75 -24.21
N GLU A 53 -21.38 38.59 -25.30
CA GLU A 53 -20.25 37.66 -25.40
C GLU A 53 -18.90 38.33 -25.15
N LYS A 54 -18.80 39.65 -25.35
CA LYS A 54 -17.57 40.39 -25.11
C LYS A 54 -17.30 40.40 -23.60
N ALA A 55 -16.22 39.74 -23.21
CA ALA A 55 -15.68 39.91 -21.88
C ALA A 55 -15.31 41.37 -21.65
N ASP A 56 -15.76 41.94 -20.54
CA ASP A 56 -15.41 43.30 -20.18
C ASP A 56 -13.90 43.40 -20.00
N LYS A 57 -13.35 44.51 -20.48
CA LYS A 57 -11.89 44.75 -20.41
C LYS A 57 -11.39 44.63 -18.98
N GLU A 58 -12.18 45.14 -18.03
CA GLU A 58 -11.89 45.08 -16.60
C GLU A 58 -11.91 43.63 -16.09
N ASP A 59 -12.88 42.82 -16.48
CA ASP A 59 -12.95 41.39 -16.13
C ASP A 59 -11.76 40.61 -16.67
N LEU A 60 -11.35 40.91 -17.91
CA LEU A 60 -10.18 40.29 -18.52
C LEU A 60 -8.89 40.70 -17.80
N GLU A 61 -8.71 41.99 -17.50
CA GLU A 61 -7.55 42.51 -16.77
C GLU A 61 -7.49 41.95 -15.34
N LEU A 62 -8.61 41.88 -14.64
CA LEU A 62 -8.72 41.23 -13.32
C LEU A 62 -8.40 39.75 -13.41
N GLY A 63 -8.98 39.03 -14.36
CA GLY A 63 -8.73 37.59 -14.56
C GLY A 63 -7.28 37.28 -14.89
N ILE A 64 -6.62 38.12 -15.70
CA ILE A 64 -5.20 38.02 -16.00
C ILE A 64 -4.37 38.32 -14.75
N ASN A 65 -4.63 39.41 -14.02
CA ASN A 65 -3.88 39.76 -12.82
C ASN A 65 -4.00 38.69 -11.73
N VAL A 66 -5.19 38.12 -11.51
CA VAL A 66 -5.39 37.05 -10.52
C VAL A 66 -4.65 35.78 -10.93
N LYS A 67 -4.70 35.38 -12.21
CA LYS A 67 -4.00 34.18 -12.70
C LYS A 67 -2.48 34.38 -12.80
N ALA A 68 -2.02 35.62 -12.95
CA ALA A 68 -0.63 35.97 -13.20
C ALA A 68 0.01 36.75 -12.03
N ASP A 69 -0.56 36.70 -10.82
CA ASP A 69 0.07 37.27 -9.63
C ASP A 69 1.30 36.43 -9.22
N LYS A 70 2.34 36.60 -10.03
CA LYS A 70 3.67 36.03 -9.87
C LYS A 70 4.28 36.46 -8.54
N ALA A 71 3.88 37.60 -7.97
CA ALA A 71 4.34 38.06 -6.67
C ALA A 71 3.69 37.26 -5.54
N ALA A 72 2.37 37.02 -5.58
CA ALA A 72 1.70 36.13 -4.64
C ALA A 72 2.22 34.69 -4.73
N LEU A 73 2.62 34.22 -5.92
CA LEU A 73 3.24 32.90 -6.08
C LEU A 73 4.70 32.87 -5.59
N ALA A 74 5.49 33.91 -5.87
CA ALA A 74 6.89 34.00 -5.46
C ALA A 74 7.07 34.01 -3.93
N GLY A 75 6.09 34.51 -3.18
CA GLY A 75 6.12 34.51 -1.72
C GLY A 75 5.61 33.23 -1.04
N LYS A 76 4.92 32.33 -1.77
CA LYS A 76 4.28 31.15 -1.15
C LYS A 76 5.23 30.00 -0.88
N VAL A 77 6.14 29.70 -1.80
CA VAL A 77 7.24 28.74 -1.64
C VAL A 77 8.29 29.10 -2.67
N SER A 78 9.53 29.31 -2.23
CA SER A 78 10.62 29.44 -3.20
C SER A 78 10.89 28.06 -3.81
N ARG A 79 11.16 28.02 -5.12
CA ARG A 79 11.51 26.76 -5.79
C ARG A 79 12.68 26.05 -5.09
N THR A 80 13.65 26.84 -4.63
CA THR A 80 14.80 26.35 -3.85
C THR A 80 14.40 25.70 -2.52
N GLN A 81 13.50 26.29 -1.74
CA GLN A 81 13.02 25.71 -0.49
C GLN A 81 12.28 24.39 -0.73
N PHE A 82 11.49 24.32 -1.80
CA PHE A 82 10.82 23.09 -2.19
C PHE A 82 11.82 22.00 -2.57
N ASP A 83 12.76 22.32 -3.46
CA ASP A 83 13.76 21.37 -3.94
C ASP A 83 14.62 20.87 -2.75
N THR A 84 15.10 21.76 -1.88
CA THR A 84 15.82 21.38 -0.65
C THR A 84 14.99 20.50 0.28
N SER A 85 13.69 20.77 0.42
CA SER A 85 12.81 19.97 1.27
C SER A 85 12.60 18.56 0.71
N VAL A 86 12.49 18.45 -0.61
CA VAL A 86 12.36 17.16 -1.32
C VAL A 86 13.66 16.36 -1.22
N GLU A 87 14.82 17.00 -1.43
CA GLU A 87 16.13 16.36 -1.27
C GLU A 87 16.32 15.82 0.15
N ARG A 88 16.05 16.64 1.17
CA ARG A 88 16.12 16.23 2.57
C ARG A 88 15.17 15.06 2.88
N LEU A 89 13.96 15.08 2.34
CA LEU A 89 13.00 13.98 2.51
C LEU A 89 13.53 12.69 1.86
N ASN A 90 14.10 12.80 0.67
CA ASN A 90 14.69 11.66 -0.03
C ASN A 90 15.85 11.04 0.74
N GLU A 91 16.74 11.87 1.32
CA GLU A 91 17.83 11.40 2.18
C GLU A 91 17.30 10.63 3.41
N MET A 92 16.29 11.17 4.10
CA MET A 92 15.67 10.50 5.26
C MET A 92 15.06 9.14 4.89
N VAL A 93 14.41 9.05 3.72
CA VAL A 93 13.83 7.79 3.23
C VAL A 93 14.93 6.78 2.93
N GLN A 94 16.01 7.19 2.25
CA GLN A 94 17.13 6.32 1.93
C GLN A 94 17.85 5.82 3.19
N GLU A 95 18.05 6.67 4.19
CA GLU A 95 18.63 6.28 5.48
C GLU A 95 17.73 5.26 6.19
N THR A 96 16.42 5.50 6.24
CA THR A 96 15.47 4.60 6.88
C THR A 96 15.43 3.24 6.19
N LEU A 97 15.44 3.21 4.86
CA LEU A 97 15.50 1.97 4.09
C LEU A 97 16.81 1.21 4.36
N SER A 98 17.94 1.90 4.39
CA SER A 98 19.25 1.29 4.68
C SER A 98 19.28 0.65 6.06
N ARG A 99 18.71 1.33 7.07
CA ARG A 99 18.56 0.77 8.42
C ARG A 99 17.65 -0.45 8.46
N LEU A 100 16.53 -0.42 7.74
CA LEU A 100 15.59 -1.54 7.66
C LEU A 100 16.23 -2.78 7.04
N VAL A 101 16.93 -2.60 5.91
CA VAL A 101 17.69 -3.68 5.25
C VAL A 101 18.76 -4.25 6.17
N GLY A 102 19.51 -3.39 6.87
CA GLY A 102 20.51 -3.84 7.84
C GLY A 102 19.90 -4.64 8.99
N GLN A 103 18.72 -4.24 9.49
CA GLN A 103 17.99 -5.00 10.51
C GLN A 103 17.51 -6.35 9.98
N GLU A 104 16.91 -6.39 8.79
CA GLU A 104 16.44 -7.63 8.14
C GLU A 104 17.59 -8.64 7.99
N GLN A 105 18.75 -8.18 7.53
CA GLN A 105 19.97 -9.01 7.44
C GLN A 105 20.40 -9.54 8.82
N GLY A 106 20.41 -8.67 9.84
CA GLY A 106 20.73 -9.08 11.22
C GLY A 106 19.77 -10.13 11.77
N TRP A 107 18.46 -9.97 11.56
CA TRP A 107 17.46 -10.98 11.95
C TRP A 107 17.66 -12.30 11.22
N SER A 108 17.93 -12.26 9.91
CA SER A 108 18.24 -13.45 9.12
C SER A 108 19.48 -14.17 9.65
N GLN A 109 20.52 -13.44 10.06
CA GLN A 109 21.73 -14.04 10.63
C GLN A 109 21.46 -14.70 11.98
N VAL A 110 20.71 -14.04 12.87
CA VAL A 110 20.32 -14.62 14.17
C VAL A 110 19.44 -15.85 13.98
N GLN A 111 18.51 -15.83 13.03
CA GLN A 111 17.68 -16.98 12.68
C GLN A 111 18.54 -18.16 12.19
N GLN A 112 19.53 -17.89 11.33
CA GLN A 112 20.45 -18.92 10.85
C GLN A 112 21.26 -19.52 12.01
N GLN A 113 21.88 -18.68 12.85
CA GLN A 113 22.63 -19.14 14.02
C GLN A 113 21.77 -19.98 14.96
N LEU A 114 20.54 -19.55 15.25
CA LEU A 114 19.62 -20.31 16.08
C LEU A 114 19.27 -21.67 15.45
N SER A 115 19.13 -21.71 14.12
CA SER A 115 18.85 -22.95 13.39
C SER A 115 20.05 -23.91 13.45
N GLU A 116 21.27 -23.40 13.27
CA GLU A 116 22.52 -24.17 13.38
C GLU A 116 22.73 -24.71 14.81
N GLU A 117 22.51 -23.88 15.84
CA GLU A 117 22.58 -24.30 17.25
C GLU A 117 21.50 -25.32 17.60
N MET A 118 20.28 -25.17 17.05
CA MET A 118 19.21 -26.14 17.22
C MET A 118 19.56 -27.46 16.55
N GLU A 119 20.10 -27.42 15.32
CA GLU A 119 20.57 -28.60 14.61
C GLU A 119 21.68 -29.30 15.40
N SER A 120 22.68 -28.58 15.90
CA SER A 120 23.76 -29.09 16.76
C SER A 120 23.25 -29.72 18.06
N LYS A 121 22.31 -29.08 18.76
CA LYS A 121 21.71 -29.64 19.99
C LYS A 121 20.81 -30.85 19.72
N LEU A 122 20.15 -30.88 18.57
CA LEU A 122 19.35 -32.03 18.13
C LEU A 122 20.26 -33.16 17.60
N ASP A 123 21.46 -32.86 17.13
CA ASP A 123 22.45 -33.80 16.63
C ASP A 123 23.36 -34.35 17.75
N ARG A 124 22.74 -35.16 18.62
CA ARG A 124 23.20 -36.54 18.87
C ARG A 124 24.59 -36.82 19.50
N LEU A 125 25.42 -35.86 19.90
CA LEU A 125 26.71 -36.20 20.50
C LEU A 125 26.61 -36.89 21.86
N GLU A 126 25.58 -36.59 22.67
CA GLU A 126 25.39 -37.25 23.98
C GLU A 126 24.31 -38.35 23.96
N LEU A 127 23.30 -38.22 23.10
CA LEU A 127 22.19 -39.19 23.02
C LEU A 127 22.63 -40.55 22.45
N GLY A 128 23.57 -40.58 21.50
CA GLY A 128 24.12 -41.82 20.94
C GLY A 128 24.90 -42.64 21.98
N PRO A 129 25.95 -42.08 22.60
CA PRO A 129 26.72 -42.75 23.64
C PRO A 129 25.87 -43.12 24.87
N PHE A 130 24.94 -42.27 25.29
CA PHE A 130 24.04 -42.56 26.42
C PHE A 130 23.11 -43.74 26.14
N ARG A 131 22.55 -43.83 24.93
CA ARG A 131 21.77 -44.99 24.51
C ARG A 131 22.61 -46.27 24.52
N GLN A 132 23.85 -46.21 24.02
CA GLN A 132 24.75 -47.35 24.01
C GLN A 132 25.08 -47.83 25.44
N GLN A 133 25.34 -46.90 26.37
CA GLN A 133 25.55 -47.22 27.78
C GLN A 133 24.32 -47.91 28.41
N LEU A 134 23.11 -47.44 28.11
CA LEU A 134 21.88 -48.09 28.57
C LEU A 134 21.73 -49.52 28.02
N GLU A 135 22.05 -49.74 26.75
CA GLU A 135 22.00 -51.06 26.12
C GLU A 135 23.04 -52.03 26.71
N GLU A 136 24.26 -51.56 27.00
CA GLU A 136 25.31 -52.35 27.66
C GLU A 136 24.96 -52.68 29.11
N HIS A 137 24.44 -51.70 29.86
CA HIS A 137 24.01 -51.89 31.24
C HIS A 137 22.85 -52.90 31.32
N TRP A 138 21.89 -52.83 30.39
CA TRP A 138 20.80 -53.79 30.29
C TRP A 138 21.30 -55.21 30.00
N LYS A 139 22.26 -55.38 29.09
CA LYS A 139 22.89 -56.68 28.79
C LYS A 139 23.57 -57.27 30.02
N SER A 140 24.33 -56.46 30.76
CA SER A 140 25.01 -56.87 31.99
C SER A 140 24.03 -57.34 33.07
N ILE A 141 22.94 -56.61 33.29
CA ILE A 141 21.88 -57.03 34.22
C ILE A 141 21.29 -58.38 33.80
N LEU A 142 21.02 -58.57 32.51
CA LEU A 142 20.47 -59.81 31.96
C LEU A 142 21.43 -60.99 32.18
N GLU A 143 22.73 -60.77 32.05
CA GLU A 143 23.78 -61.76 32.24
C GLU A 143 23.94 -62.11 33.72
N GLN A 144 23.96 -61.11 34.61
CA GLN A 144 23.96 -61.33 36.06
C GLN A 144 22.71 -62.07 36.55
N LEU A 145 21.53 -61.80 35.96
CA LEU A 145 20.31 -62.52 36.28
C LEU A 145 20.39 -63.97 35.80
N LYS A 146 20.92 -64.23 34.59
CA LYS A 146 21.16 -65.59 34.10
C LYS A 146 22.16 -66.34 34.97
N GLU A 147 23.26 -65.70 35.36
CA GLU A 147 24.27 -66.30 36.22
C GLU A 147 23.72 -66.58 37.62
N LYS A 148 22.96 -65.65 38.21
CA LYS A 148 22.25 -65.89 39.48
C LYS A 148 21.21 -67.00 39.37
N MET A 149 20.49 -67.11 38.25
CA MET A 149 19.54 -68.20 38.02
C MET A 149 20.28 -69.54 37.91
N MET A 150 21.41 -69.60 37.19
CA MET A 150 22.24 -70.81 37.11
C MET A 150 22.90 -71.17 38.45
N MET A 151 23.29 -70.18 39.25
CA MET A 151 23.80 -70.37 40.61
C MET A 151 22.70 -70.81 41.59
N MET A 152 21.43 -70.46 41.35
CA MET A 152 20.28 -70.96 42.10
C MET A 152 19.84 -72.36 41.64
N GLU A 153 19.93 -72.69 40.36
CA GLU A 153 19.67 -74.05 39.85
C GLU A 153 20.72 -75.07 40.30
N GLY A 154 21.94 -74.61 40.62
CA GLY A 154 22.99 -75.46 41.20
C GLY A 154 22.83 -75.76 42.70
N ASP A 155 21.94 -75.06 43.41
CA ASP A 155 21.75 -75.16 44.86
C ASP A 155 20.32 -75.58 45.24
N ASP A 156 19.65 -76.35 44.37
CA ASP A 156 18.35 -76.98 44.67
C ASP A 156 18.51 -78.26 45.52
N ALA A 157 19.38 -78.19 46.53
CA ALA A 157 19.46 -79.18 47.59
C ALA A 157 19.90 -78.53 48.91
N ALA A 158 18.91 -78.31 49.76
CA ALA A 158 18.98 -77.96 51.19
C ALA A 158 19.09 -76.45 51.52
N GLY A 159 17.93 -75.80 51.63
CA GLY A 159 17.81 -74.49 52.26
C GLY A 159 18.38 -74.48 53.68
N ILE A 160 19.34 -73.57 53.94
CA ILE A 160 19.85 -73.28 55.29
C ILE A 160 19.37 -71.90 55.73
N LYS A 161 18.51 -71.90 56.75
CA LYS A 161 18.00 -70.70 57.43
C LYS A 161 19.13 -70.09 58.27
N LYS A 162 19.88 -69.14 57.71
CA LYS A 162 21.01 -68.48 58.40
C LYS A 162 20.48 -67.65 59.59
N GLN A 163 20.71 -68.10 60.82
CA GLN A 163 20.34 -67.38 62.04
C GLN A 163 21.20 -66.11 62.18
N LEU A 164 20.56 -64.93 62.12
CA LEU A 164 21.21 -63.64 62.36
C LEU A 164 21.48 -63.47 63.86
N LEU A 165 22.68 -63.78 64.32
CA LEU A 165 23.17 -63.39 65.64
C LEU A 165 23.45 -61.88 65.65
N ALA A 166 22.45 -61.08 66.01
CA ALA A 166 22.63 -59.66 66.25
C ALA A 166 23.22 -59.43 67.66
N HIS A 167 24.30 -58.67 67.74
CA HIS A 167 24.97 -58.32 69.00
C HIS A 167 24.23 -57.17 69.66
N PHE A 168 23.54 -57.43 70.77
CA PHE A 168 22.82 -56.41 71.53
C PHE A 168 23.56 -56.04 72.81
N HIS A 169 23.38 -54.80 73.26
CA HIS A 169 23.90 -54.31 74.54
C HIS A 169 22.73 -53.94 75.45
N CYS A 170 22.85 -54.19 76.75
CA CYS A 170 21.82 -53.86 77.73
C CYS A 170 21.64 -52.35 77.81
N VAL A 171 20.47 -51.82 77.47
CA VAL A 171 20.23 -50.36 77.47
C VAL A 171 20.46 -49.71 78.84
N SER A 172 20.34 -50.44 79.94
CA SER A 172 20.50 -49.89 81.29
C SER A 172 21.93 -49.89 81.82
N CYS A 173 22.80 -50.80 81.35
CA CYS A 173 24.17 -50.93 81.89
C CYS A 173 25.25 -51.14 80.82
N ASP A 174 24.85 -51.08 79.56
CA ASP A 174 25.64 -51.17 78.33
C ASP A 174 26.53 -52.41 78.20
N ARG A 175 26.26 -53.46 78.98
CA ARG A 175 26.97 -54.74 78.83
C ARG A 175 26.47 -55.50 77.61
N PRO A 176 27.37 -56.12 76.82
CA PRO A 176 26.98 -56.97 75.70
C PRO A 176 26.20 -58.18 76.19
N VAL A 177 25.06 -58.45 75.56
CA VAL A 177 24.17 -59.57 75.87
C VAL A 177 24.02 -60.44 74.62
N SER A 178 24.33 -61.73 74.76
CA SER A 178 24.01 -62.72 73.73
C SER A 178 22.54 -63.13 73.91
N MET A 179 21.68 -62.75 72.97
CA MET A 179 20.30 -63.21 72.91
C MET A 179 20.05 -63.96 71.60
N LEU A 180 19.46 -65.15 71.70
CA LEU A 180 18.88 -65.83 70.56
C LEU A 180 17.58 -65.09 70.23
N VAL A 181 17.48 -64.55 69.01
CA VAL A 181 16.22 -63.93 68.54
C VAL A 181 15.19 -65.05 68.42
N PRO A 182 14.08 -65.03 69.19
CA PRO A 182 12.98 -65.95 68.95
C PRO A 182 12.42 -65.61 67.57
N GLY A 183 12.49 -66.55 66.64
CA GLY A 183 11.75 -66.42 65.38
C GLY A 183 10.24 -66.46 65.66
N PRO A 184 9.40 -65.99 64.72
CA PRO A 184 7.96 -66.18 64.79
C PRO A 184 7.60 -67.68 64.80
#